data_AF-A0A0B1S401-F1
#
_entry.id   AF-A0A0B1S401-F1
#
_cell.length_a   1.000
_cell.length_b   1.000
_cell.length_c   1.000
_cell.angle_alpha   90.00
_cell.angle_beta   90.00
_cell.angle_gamma   90.00
#
_symmetry.space_group_name_H-M   'P 1'
#
loop_
_entity.id
_entity.type
_entity.pdbx_description
1 polymer ?
#
loop_
_entity_poly.entity_id
_entity_poly.type
_entity_poly.pdbx_seq_one_letter_code
_entity_poly.pdbx_strand_id
1 'polypeptide(L)'
;LSAIIDACWNAAKRSCRKSGNGKGYLANEFDLDKHKFIAATFKEQYNTISPPYMYHIGLSYNAKKGQFYWEQPVGSDPLPLEEGSFTRWNRGYPLAKNLLESNRCVLNAQTSTAFNLFWQNENCKSVPRRYVCQMNSCDTDNYCESYKFHS
;
A
#
# COMPACT_ATOMS: atom_id res chain seq x y z
N LEU A 1 19.43 12.03 7.47
CA LEU A 1 18.15 12.52 6.90
C LEU A 1 17.79 11.61 5.72
N SER A 2 16.94 10.60 5.92
CA SER A 2 16.42 9.82 4.77
C SER A 2 15.49 10.74 3.99
N ALA A 3 15.79 11.00 2.72
CA ALA A 3 14.96 11.85 1.88
C ALA A 3 13.52 11.31 1.87
N ILE A 4 12.56 12.21 2.07
CA ILE A 4 11.15 11.85 2.08
C ILE A 4 10.68 11.80 0.63
N ILE A 5 10.50 10.61 0.05
CA ILE A 5 10.22 10.43 -1.39
C ILE A 5 8.74 10.14 -1.63
N ASP A 6 8.08 11.01 -2.41
CA ASP A 6 6.77 10.71 -2.98
C ASP A 6 6.93 10.01 -4.33
N ALA A 7 6.06 9.04 -4.59
CA ALA A 7 6.07 8.27 -5.82
C ALA A 7 4.64 7.97 -6.26
N CYS A 8 4.40 7.85 -7.57
CA CYS A 8 3.16 7.23 -8.03
C CYS A 8 3.15 5.75 -7.68
N TRP A 9 1.97 5.15 -7.58
CA TRP A 9 1.82 3.78 -7.08
C TRP A 9 2.73 2.77 -7.80
N ASN A 10 2.84 2.86 -9.13
CA ASN A 10 3.72 1.99 -9.92
C ASN A 10 5.21 2.15 -9.56
N ALA A 11 5.65 3.38 -9.27
CA ALA A 11 7.02 3.64 -8.84
C ALA A 11 7.24 3.18 -7.38
N ALA A 12 6.27 3.41 -6.50
CA ALA A 12 6.28 2.94 -5.11
C ALA A 12 6.41 1.40 -5.04
N LYS A 13 5.58 0.68 -5.81
CA LYS A 13 5.66 -0.77 -5.99
C LYS A 13 7.05 -1.26 -6.40
N ARG A 14 7.66 -0.61 -7.41
CA ARG A 14 9.02 -0.94 -7.84
C ARG A 14 10.05 -0.67 -6.73
N SER A 15 9.89 0.42 -5.99
CA SER A 15 10.74 0.78 -4.87
C SER A 15 10.71 -0.29 -3.77
N CYS A 16 9.51 -0.68 -3.31
CA CYS A 16 9.36 -1.71 -2.29
C CYS A 16 10.01 -3.04 -2.71
N ARG A 17 9.80 -3.44 -3.98
CA ARG A 17 10.43 -4.64 -4.53
C ARG A 17 11.95 -4.55 -4.56
N LYS A 18 12.50 -3.41 -4.98
CA LYS A 18 13.95 -3.20 -5.03
C LYS A 18 14.56 -3.22 -3.63
N SER A 19 13.98 -2.50 -2.68
CA SER A 19 14.50 -2.40 -1.30
C SER A 19 14.47 -3.74 -0.56
N GLY A 20 13.50 -4.61 -0.88
CA GLY A 20 13.39 -5.94 -0.31
C GLY A 20 13.94 -7.07 -1.19
N ASN A 21 14.83 -6.80 -2.16
CA ASN A 21 15.41 -7.83 -3.05
C ASN A 21 14.35 -8.76 -3.70
N GLY A 22 13.25 -8.18 -4.17
CA GLY A 22 12.11 -8.89 -4.76
C GLY A 22 11.10 -9.44 -3.76
N LYS A 23 11.43 -9.46 -2.46
CA LYS A 23 10.54 -9.89 -1.36
C LYS A 23 9.73 -8.77 -0.74
N GLY A 24 10.12 -7.51 -0.96
CA GLY A 24 9.35 -6.34 -0.54
C GLY A 24 8.20 -6.02 -1.50
N TYR A 25 7.08 -5.54 -0.97
CA TYR A 25 5.90 -5.14 -1.72
C TYR A 25 5.12 -4.05 -0.96
N LEU A 26 4.16 -3.40 -1.59
CA LEU A 26 3.32 -2.41 -0.91
C LEU A 26 2.47 -3.09 0.18
N ALA A 27 2.27 -2.41 1.30
CA ALA A 27 1.67 -3.01 2.50
C ALA A 27 0.21 -3.43 2.30
N ASN A 28 -0.17 -4.56 2.88
CA ASN A 28 -1.53 -5.09 2.85
C ASN A 28 -2.25 -4.79 4.16
N GLU A 29 -3.58 -4.64 4.10
CA GLU A 29 -4.43 -4.35 5.25
C GLU A 29 -5.59 -5.35 5.31
N PHE A 30 -5.33 -6.52 5.87
CA PHE A 30 -6.31 -7.61 5.94
C PHE A 30 -7.32 -7.48 7.09
N ASP A 31 -7.02 -6.63 8.07
CA ASP A 31 -7.85 -6.38 9.24
C ASP A 31 -7.67 -4.95 9.77
N LEU A 32 -8.51 -4.61 10.75
CA LEU A 32 -8.52 -3.29 11.37
C LEU A 32 -7.23 -2.99 12.15
N ASP A 33 -6.64 -4.00 12.78
CA ASP A 33 -5.47 -3.80 13.63
C ASP A 33 -4.23 -3.52 12.80
N LYS A 34 -4.06 -4.22 11.68
CA LYS A 34 -3.02 -3.94 10.69
C LYS A 34 -3.17 -2.55 10.08
N HIS A 35 -4.40 -2.16 9.73
CA HIS A 35 -4.69 -0.81 9.24
C HIS A 35 -4.31 0.27 10.26
N LYS A 36 -4.73 0.11 11.53
CA LYS A 36 -4.37 1.05 12.61
C LYS A 36 -2.87 1.10 12.85
N PHE A 37 -2.21 -0.05 12.85
CA PHE A 37 -0.76 -0.16 13.04
C PHE A 37 0.01 0.60 11.95
N ILE A 38 -0.33 0.38 10.67
CA ILE A 38 0.31 1.08 9.55
C ILE A 38 0.05 2.58 9.65
N ALA A 39 -1.19 3.01 9.93
CA ALA A 39 -1.52 4.42 10.08
C ALA A 39 -0.72 5.09 11.22
N ALA A 40 -0.67 4.47 12.40
CA ALA A 40 0.09 5.00 13.54
C ALA A 40 1.58 5.10 13.23
N THR A 41 2.17 4.04 12.68
CA THR A 41 3.59 4.00 12.26
C THR A 41 3.89 5.10 11.24
N PHE A 42 3.02 5.27 10.25
CA PHE A 42 3.16 6.31 9.25
C PHE A 42 3.14 7.71 9.89
N LYS A 43 2.18 7.97 10.78
CA LYS A 43 2.07 9.26 11.48
C LYS A 43 3.31 9.55 12.33
N GLU A 44 3.84 8.55 13.01
CA GLU A 44 5.04 8.68 13.84
C GLU A 44 6.27 8.97 12.98
N GLN A 45 6.48 8.19 11.91
CA GLN A 45 7.61 8.35 11.00
C GLN A 45 7.59 9.69 10.26
N TYR A 46 6.40 10.21 9.97
CA TYR A 46 6.19 11.49 9.29
C TYR A 46 5.57 12.54 10.20
N ASN A 47 5.95 12.56 11.48
CA ASN A 47 5.45 13.51 12.48
C ASN A 47 5.79 14.98 12.18
N THR A 48 6.73 15.22 11.26
CA THR A 48 7.08 16.55 10.75
C THR A 48 6.14 17.04 9.65
N ILE A 49 5.27 16.17 9.11
CA ILE A 49 4.30 16.50 8.08
C ILE A 49 2.94 16.74 8.73
N SER A 50 2.30 17.85 8.36
CA SER A 50 0.95 18.18 8.81
C SER A 50 -0.11 17.40 7.99
N PRO A 51 -1.26 17.06 8.59
CA PRO A 51 -2.40 16.49 7.88
C PRO A 51 -2.81 17.30 6.63
N PRO A 52 -3.47 16.68 5.63
CA PRO A 52 -3.99 15.31 5.65
C PRO A 52 -2.93 14.25 5.33
N TYR A 53 -2.93 13.14 6.09
CA TYR A 53 -2.07 12.00 5.80
C TYR A 53 -2.62 11.17 4.64
N MET A 54 -1.77 10.91 3.65
CA MET A 54 -2.11 10.07 2.49
C MET A 54 -0.93 9.22 2.06
N TYR A 55 -1.15 7.93 1.83
CA TYR A 55 -0.10 7.02 1.36
C TYR A 55 -0.63 5.80 0.59
N HIS A 56 0.13 5.36 -0.40
CA HIS A 56 -0.15 4.17 -1.20
C HIS A 56 -0.04 2.88 -0.37
N ILE A 57 -0.97 1.96 -0.62
CA ILE A 57 -1.01 0.59 -0.07
C ILE A 57 -1.04 -0.44 -1.20
N GLY A 58 -0.93 -1.72 -0.88
CA GLY A 58 -0.77 -2.82 -1.83
C GLY A 58 -2.03 -3.23 -2.59
N LEU A 59 -3.14 -2.50 -2.48
CA LEU A 59 -4.40 -2.84 -3.14
C LEU A 59 -4.50 -2.19 -4.53
N SER A 60 -4.89 -2.97 -5.55
CA SER A 60 -5.15 -2.45 -6.90
C SER A 60 -6.20 -3.25 -7.66
N TYR A 61 -6.95 -2.58 -8.54
CA TYR A 61 -7.99 -3.20 -9.37
C TYR A 61 -7.39 -3.87 -10.61
N ASN A 62 -7.76 -5.13 -10.82
CA ASN A 62 -7.44 -5.87 -12.04
C ASN A 62 -8.65 -5.87 -12.98
N ALA A 63 -8.61 -5.04 -14.02
CA ALA A 63 -9.71 -4.91 -14.99
C ALA A 63 -10.04 -6.22 -15.74
N LYS A 64 -9.06 -7.11 -15.95
CA LYS A 64 -9.29 -8.40 -16.62
C LYS A 64 -10.04 -9.39 -15.72
N LYS A 65 -9.76 -9.34 -14.41
CA LYS A 65 -10.40 -10.21 -13.41
C LYS A 65 -11.64 -9.58 -12.77
N GLY A 66 -11.86 -8.28 -12.96
CA GLY A 66 -13.03 -7.57 -12.44
C GLY A 66 -13.00 -7.32 -10.92
N GLN A 67 -11.84 -7.42 -10.27
CA GLN A 67 -11.73 -7.42 -8.80
C GLN A 67 -10.44 -6.73 -8.33
N PHE A 68 -10.43 -6.30 -7.06
CA PHE A 68 -9.24 -5.79 -6.39
C PHE A 68 -8.34 -6.92 -5.87
N TYR A 69 -7.03 -6.69 -5.92
CA TYR A 69 -6.02 -7.63 -5.47
C TYR A 69 -4.96 -6.92 -4.61
N TRP A 70 -4.54 -7.62 -3.57
CA TRP A 70 -3.40 -7.30 -2.73
C TRP A 70 -2.11 -7.74 -3.39
N GLU A 71 -1.11 -6.87 -3.31
CA GLU A 71 0.26 -7.17 -3.71
C GLU A 71 0.84 -8.34 -2.91
N GLN A 72 1.76 -9.03 -3.56
CA GLN A 72 2.56 -10.11 -3.01
C GLN A 72 4.01 -9.95 -3.52
N PRO A 73 4.97 -10.65 -2.90
CA PRO A 73 6.34 -10.74 -3.40
C PRO A 73 6.42 -11.10 -4.88
N VAL A 74 7.53 -10.74 -5.52
CA VAL A 74 7.77 -11.13 -6.92
C VAL A 74 7.78 -12.66 -7.01
N GLY A 75 7.01 -13.20 -7.96
CA GLY A 75 6.86 -14.64 -8.18
C GLY A 75 5.67 -15.28 -7.45
N SER A 76 4.99 -14.55 -6.58
CA SER A 76 3.76 -15.01 -5.93
C SER A 76 2.51 -14.50 -6.66
N ASP A 77 1.43 -15.28 -6.58
CA ASP A 77 0.13 -14.86 -7.09
C ASP A 77 -0.46 -13.76 -6.21
N PRO A 78 -1.02 -12.68 -6.80
CA PRO A 78 -1.67 -11.63 -6.03
C PRO A 78 -2.95 -12.18 -5.36
N LEU A 79 -3.23 -11.73 -4.13
CA LEU A 79 -4.37 -12.22 -3.36
C LEU A 79 -5.63 -11.39 -3.66
N PRO A 80 -6.77 -12.01 -4.00
CA PRO A 80 -8.03 -11.28 -4.18
C PRO A 80 -8.51 -10.60 -2.89
N LEU A 81 -9.17 -9.45 -3.03
CA LEU A 81 -10.00 -8.89 -1.96
C LEU A 81 -11.35 -9.62 -1.97
N GLU A 82 -11.48 -10.63 -1.11
CA GLU A 82 -12.66 -11.49 -1.05
C GLU A 82 -13.90 -10.76 -0.53
N GLU A 83 -15.08 -11.22 -0.94
CA GLU A 83 -16.35 -10.74 -0.40
C GLU A 83 -16.43 -11.04 1.11
N GLY A 84 -16.95 -10.08 1.89
CA GLY A 84 -17.02 -10.19 3.35
C GLY A 84 -15.69 -9.99 4.10
N SER A 85 -14.58 -9.82 3.38
CA SER A 85 -13.29 -9.44 4.01
C SER A 85 -13.31 -7.99 4.51
N PHE A 86 -12.32 -7.64 5.34
CA PHE A 86 -12.16 -6.29 5.84
C PHE A 86 -12.04 -5.28 4.70
N THR A 87 -12.84 -4.22 4.75
CA THR A 87 -12.72 -3.08 3.85
C THR A 87 -12.80 -1.77 4.61
N ARG A 88 -12.17 -0.73 4.05
CA ARG A 88 -12.16 0.60 4.67
C ARG A 88 -12.37 1.71 3.66
N TRP A 89 -13.17 1.47 2.63
CA TRP A 89 -13.46 2.46 1.59
C TRP A 89 -14.05 3.75 2.16
N ASN A 90 -13.58 4.89 1.65
CA ASN A 90 -14.26 6.16 1.86
C ASN A 90 -15.64 6.15 1.21
N ARG A 91 -16.56 6.99 1.69
CA ARG A 91 -17.85 7.20 1.02
C ARG A 91 -17.63 7.61 -0.44
N GLY A 92 -18.30 6.96 -1.37
CA GLY A 92 -18.15 7.18 -2.81
C GLY A 92 -17.00 6.39 -3.46
N TYR A 93 -16.31 5.55 -2.69
CA TYR A 93 -15.27 4.64 -3.15
C TYR A 93 -15.68 3.17 -2.93
N PRO A 94 -15.15 2.22 -3.73
CA PRO A 94 -14.35 2.46 -4.93
C PRO A 94 -15.15 3.21 -6.00
N LEU A 95 -14.45 3.95 -6.87
CA LEU A 95 -15.10 4.69 -7.97
C LEU A 95 -15.87 3.72 -8.87
N ALA A 96 -16.89 4.24 -9.55
CA ALA A 96 -17.68 3.47 -10.51
C ALA A 96 -16.81 2.83 -11.60
N LYS A 97 -17.27 1.70 -12.17
CA LYS A 97 -16.48 0.86 -13.10
C LYS A 97 -15.88 1.64 -14.28
N ASN A 98 -16.60 2.61 -14.84
CA ASN A 98 -16.12 3.45 -15.93
C ASN A 98 -14.93 4.35 -15.55
N LEU A 99 -14.74 4.64 -14.26
CA LEU A 99 -13.61 5.41 -13.74
C LEU A 99 -12.49 4.51 -13.19
N LEU A 100 -12.77 3.23 -12.91
CA LEU A 100 -11.78 2.30 -12.38
C LEU A 100 -10.62 2.05 -13.35
N GLU A 101 -10.86 2.06 -14.67
CA GLU A 101 -9.80 1.76 -15.65
C GLU A 101 -8.60 2.71 -15.54
N SER A 102 -8.88 4.00 -15.30
CA SER A 102 -7.89 5.05 -15.10
C SER A 102 -7.49 5.25 -13.63
N ASN A 103 -8.24 4.70 -12.68
CA ASN A 103 -8.03 4.86 -11.24
C ASN A 103 -7.98 3.50 -10.53
N ARG A 104 -6.97 2.68 -10.80
CA ARG A 104 -6.91 1.30 -10.29
C ARG A 104 -6.24 1.15 -8.94
N CYS A 105 -5.37 2.06 -8.56
CA CYS A 105 -4.47 1.87 -7.43
C CYS A 105 -5.03 2.51 -6.18
N VAL A 106 -4.73 1.97 -5.00
CA VAL A 106 -5.38 2.41 -3.76
C VAL A 106 -4.37 3.05 -2.81
N LEU A 107 -4.83 4.12 -2.16
CA LEU A 107 -4.16 4.76 -1.04
C LEU A 107 -5.08 4.80 0.18
N ASN A 108 -4.47 4.94 1.34
CA ASN A 108 -5.15 5.44 2.54
C ASN A 108 -5.20 6.97 2.48
N ALA A 109 -6.37 7.55 2.74
CA ALA A 109 -6.57 8.98 2.80
C ALA A 109 -7.27 9.41 4.09
N GLN A 110 -6.69 10.40 4.76
CA GLN A 110 -7.38 11.18 5.78
C GLN A 110 -8.23 12.26 5.10
N THR A 111 -9.55 12.13 5.19
CA THR A 111 -10.53 13.07 4.60
C THR A 111 -11.22 13.95 5.64
N SER A 112 -10.95 13.72 6.93
CA SER A 112 -11.53 14.47 8.05
C SER A 112 -10.45 15.05 8.96
N THR A 113 -10.83 15.94 9.87
CA THR A 113 -9.93 16.47 10.90
C THR A 113 -9.48 15.40 11.91
N ALA A 114 -10.30 14.36 12.13
CA ALA A 114 -9.92 13.22 12.94
C ALA A 114 -8.88 12.36 12.23
N PHE A 115 -7.94 11.79 12.99
CA PHE A 115 -6.93 10.86 12.48
C PHE A 115 -7.55 9.47 12.22
N ASN A 116 -8.36 9.40 11.17
CA ASN A 116 -8.93 8.17 10.62
C ASN A 116 -8.71 8.19 9.11
N LEU A 117 -8.14 7.10 8.60
CA LEU A 117 -7.84 6.94 7.18
C LEU A 117 -8.77 5.89 6.58
N PHE A 118 -9.10 6.12 5.32
CA PHE A 118 -10.00 5.28 4.54
C PHE A 118 -9.47 5.16 3.11
N TRP A 119 -9.79 4.06 2.46
CA TRP A 119 -9.29 3.71 1.13
C TRP A 119 -9.93 4.58 0.04
N GLN A 120 -9.10 5.02 -0.90
CA GLN A 120 -9.52 5.67 -2.13
C GLN A 120 -8.71 5.13 -3.30
N ASN A 121 -9.38 4.81 -4.42
CA ASN A 121 -8.69 4.46 -5.64
C ASN A 121 -8.33 5.69 -6.47
N GLU A 122 -7.18 5.64 -7.12
CA GLU A 122 -6.48 6.75 -7.75
C GLU A 122 -5.66 6.26 -8.97
N ASN A 123 -5.13 7.21 -9.74
CA ASN A 123 -4.33 6.92 -10.92
C ASN A 123 -2.91 6.44 -10.58
N CYS A 124 -2.68 5.16 -10.81
CA CYS A 124 -1.42 4.46 -10.58
C CYS A 124 -0.12 5.10 -11.11
N LYS A 125 -0.22 6.04 -12.06
CA LYS A 125 0.91 6.65 -12.76
C LYS A 125 1.10 8.14 -12.45
N SER A 126 0.05 8.87 -12.08
CA SER A 126 0.10 10.34 -12.05
C SER A 126 0.05 10.97 -10.67
N VAL A 127 -0.34 10.24 -9.60
CA VAL A 127 -0.45 10.85 -8.26
C VAL A 127 0.76 10.48 -7.39
N PRO A 128 1.68 11.42 -7.15
CA PRO A 128 2.78 11.19 -6.21
C PRO A 128 2.27 11.28 -4.77
N ARG A 129 2.50 10.20 -4.01
CA ARG A 129 2.25 10.14 -2.56
C ARG A 129 3.34 9.34 -1.86
N ARG A 130 3.36 9.45 -0.54
CA ARG A 130 4.09 8.52 0.32
C ARG A 130 3.55 7.11 0.14
N TYR A 131 4.29 6.13 0.62
CA TYR A 131 3.90 4.73 0.48
C TYR A 131 4.51 3.90 1.61
N VAL A 132 3.85 2.80 1.95
CA VAL A 132 4.34 1.88 2.98
C VAL A 132 4.68 0.55 2.31
N CYS A 133 5.90 0.09 2.52
CA CYS A 133 6.34 -1.23 2.09
C CYS A 133 6.22 -2.23 3.24
N GLN A 134 5.99 -3.50 2.91
CA GLN A 134 6.14 -4.62 3.81
C GLN A 134 6.95 -5.74 3.14
N MET A 135 7.41 -6.68 3.94
CA MET A 135 8.02 -7.93 3.52
C MET A 135 7.55 -9.02 4.50
N ASN A 136 7.64 -10.28 4.08
CA ASN A 136 7.33 -11.39 4.98
C ASN A 136 8.34 -11.39 6.14
N SER A 137 7.85 -11.67 7.35
CA SER A 137 8.70 -11.79 8.53
C SER A 137 9.64 -12.98 8.38
N CYS A 138 10.87 -12.79 8.84
CA CYS A 138 11.80 -13.89 9.00
C CYS A 138 11.38 -14.67 10.25
N ASP A 139 11.24 -15.98 10.13
CA ASP A 139 10.99 -16.88 11.26
C ASP A 139 11.80 -18.17 11.06
N THR A 140 11.55 -19.19 11.88
CA THR A 140 12.27 -20.48 11.79
C THR A 140 12.01 -21.21 10.47
N ASP A 141 10.93 -20.89 9.77
CA ASP A 141 10.51 -21.52 8.52
C ASP A 141 10.77 -20.61 7.30
N ASN A 142 10.91 -19.30 7.52
CA ASN A 142 11.28 -18.27 6.55
C ASN A 142 12.62 -17.63 6.93
N TYR A 143 13.72 -18.26 6.55
CA TYR A 143 15.04 -17.66 6.69
C TYR A 143 15.19 -16.46 5.75
N CYS A 144 15.46 -15.28 6.32
CA CYS A 144 15.85 -14.12 5.53
C CYS A 144 17.32 -14.19 5.16
N GLU A 145 17.64 -13.97 3.89
CA GLU A 145 19.03 -13.82 3.46
C GLU A 145 19.69 -12.67 4.22
N SER A 146 20.80 -12.97 4.91
CA SER A 146 21.62 -11.96 5.58
C SER A 146 22.14 -10.95 4.54
N TYR A 147 21.87 -9.66 4.76
CA TYR A 147 22.42 -8.59 3.93
C TYR A 147 23.94 -8.73 3.82
N LYS A 148 24.46 -9.01 2.61
CA LYS A 148 25.86 -8.75 2.31
C LYS A 148 26.05 -7.24 2.23
N PHE A 149 26.63 -6.65 3.28
CA PHE A 149 27.22 -5.32 3.17
C PHE A 149 28.37 -5.42 2.16
N HIS A 150 28.25 -4.74 1.02
CA HIS A 150 29.42 -4.40 0.22
C HIS A 150 30.08 -3.20 0.90
N SER A 151 31.09 -3.50 1.71
CA SER A 151 32.13 -2.58 2.16
C SER A 151 32.97 -2.10 0.99
#